data_AF-A0A526V8W8-F1
#
_entry.id   AF-A0A526V8W8-F1
#
_cell.length_a   1.000
_cell.length_b   1.000
_cell.length_c   1.000
_cell.angle_alpha   90.00
_cell.angle_beta   90.00
_cell.angle_gamma   90.00
#
_symmetry.space_group_name_H-M   'P 1'
#
loop_
_entity.id
_entity.type
_entity.pdbx_description
1 polymer ?
#
loop_
_entity_poly.entity_id
_entity_poly.type
_entity_poly.pdbx_seq_one_letter_code
_entity_poly.pdbx_strand_id
1 'polypeptide(L)' 'MSTTIAPLAPELWAEFEDLFGKQGACYGCWCTHFRLAPAMRRESSRERNKDHIK' A
#
# COMPACT_ATOMS: atom_id res chain seq x y z
N MET A 1 3.96 -18.24 -17.99
CA MET A 1 3.16 -17.20 -17.30
C MET A 1 3.69 -15.85 -17.73
N SER A 2 2.82 -14.96 -18.22
CA SER A 2 3.19 -13.58 -18.52
C SER A 2 2.85 -12.74 -17.28
N THR A 3 3.84 -12.07 -16.70
CA THR A 3 3.62 -11.11 -15.61
C THR A 3 3.69 -9.72 -16.19
N THR A 4 2.59 -8.97 -16.11
CA THR A 4 2.54 -7.59 -16.55
C THR A 4 3.01 -6.69 -15.40
N ILE A 5 3.97 -5.82 -15.67
CA ILE A 5 4.42 -4.78 -14.74
C ILE A 5 3.94 -3.45 -15.30
N ALA A 6 3.16 -2.71 -14.52
CA ALA A 6 2.64 -1.40 -14.89
C ALA A 6 2.92 -0.37 -13.78
N PRO A 7 3.12 0.92 -14.12
CA PRO A 7 3.15 1.99 -13.12
C PRO A 7 1.81 2.06 -12.37
N LEU A 8 1.86 2.37 -11.08
CA LEU A 8 0.64 2.62 -10.32
C LEU A 8 0.05 3.98 -10.73
N ALA A 9 -1.02 3.94 -11.52
CA ALA A 9 -1.80 5.10 -11.95
C ALA A 9 -3.16 5.13 -11.21
N PRO A 10 -3.84 6.29 -11.08
CA PRO A 10 -5.11 6.39 -10.37
C PRO A 10 -6.17 5.37 -10.82
N GLU A 11 -6.20 5.05 -12.10
CA GLU A 11 -7.11 4.07 -12.70
C GLU A 11 -6.82 2.62 -12.27
N LEU A 12 -5.58 2.30 -11.87
CA LEU A 12 -5.17 0.95 -11.44
C LEU A 12 -5.25 0.77 -9.92
N TRP A 13 -5.83 1.73 -9.18
CA TRP A 13 -5.87 1.66 -7.71
C TRP A 13 -6.68 0.47 -7.19
N ALA A 14 -7.78 0.13 -7.86
CA ALA A 14 -8.57 -1.04 -7.48
C ALA A 14 -7.77 -2.34 -7.65
N GLU A 15 -6.99 -2.46 -8.73
CA GLU A 15 -6.11 -3.61 -8.97
C GLU A 15 -4.95 -3.67 -7.96
N PHE A 16 -4.42 -2.52 -7.56
CA PHE A 16 -3.44 -2.44 -6.48
C PHE A 16 -4.01 -2.94 -5.15
N GLU A 17 -5.23 -2.54 -4.79
CA GLU A 17 -5.89 -3.03 -3.57
C GLU A 17 -6.18 -4.54 -3.64
N ASP A 18 -6.54 -5.06 -4.80
CA ASP A 18 -6.77 -6.50 -5.01
C ASP A 18 -5.46 -7.31 -4.93
N LEU A 19 -4.39 -6.81 -5.56
CA LEU A 19 -3.06 -7.42 -5.53
C LEU A 19 -2.54 -7.63 -4.10
N PHE A 20 -2.74 -6.65 -3.23
CA PHE A 20 -2.36 -6.73 -1.82
C PHE A 20 -3.42 -7.44 -0.96
N GLY A 21 -4.69 -7.40 -1.38
CA GLY A 21 -5.81 -8.04 -0.70
C GLY A 21 -6.17 -7.39 0.64
N LYS A 22 -7.08 -8.04 1.37
CA LYS A 22 -7.67 -7.51 2.61
C LYS A 22 -6.67 -7.16 3.70
N GLN A 23 -5.54 -7.86 3.75
CA GLN A 23 -4.50 -7.64 4.74
C GLN A 23 -3.46 -6.60 4.29
N GLY A 24 -3.52 -6.11 3.05
CA GLY A 24 -2.48 -5.21 2.54
C GLY A 24 -1.15 -5.94 2.29
N ALA A 25 -0.06 -5.20 2.32
CA ALA A 25 1.29 -5.74 2.13
C ALA A 25 1.81 -6.51 3.37
N CYS A 26 3.13 -6.69 3.47
CA CYS A 26 3.78 -7.53 4.48
C CYS A 26 3.24 -7.30 5.90
N TYR A 27 2.96 -8.42 6.59
CA TYR A 27 2.49 -8.46 7.98
C TYR A 27 1.16 -7.72 8.25
N GLY A 28 0.28 -7.67 7.25
CA GLY A 28 -1.03 -7.06 7.44
C GLY A 28 -1.01 -5.54 7.36
N CYS A 29 -0.01 -4.95 6.69
CA CYS A 29 0.23 -3.51 6.68
C CYS A 29 0.39 -2.98 5.26
N TRP A 30 -0.07 -1.76 5.01
CA TRP A 30 0.24 -1.03 3.77
C TRP A 30 1.62 -0.38 3.90
N CYS A 31 2.54 -0.64 2.95
CA CYS A 31 3.91 -0.16 3.06
C CYS A 31 3.99 1.35 2.82
N THR A 32 4.15 2.13 3.89
CA THR A 32 4.22 3.60 3.84
C THR A 32 5.65 4.16 3.87
N HIS A 33 6.67 3.30 3.74
CA HIS A 33 8.09 3.68 3.88
C HIS A 33 8.49 4.86 2.98
N PHE A 34 7.96 4.90 1.76
CA PHE A 34 8.27 5.94 0.77
C PHE A 34 7.26 7.10 0.75
N ARG A 35 6.15 6.99 1.50
CA ARG A 35 5.08 8.00 1.53
C ARG A 35 5.15 8.90 2.76
N LEU A 36 5.60 8.37 3.89
CA LEU A 36 5.55 9.06 5.18
C LEU A 36 6.95 9.24 5.78
N ALA A 37 7.14 10.31 6.54
CA ALA A 37 8.36 10.50 7.33
C ALA A 37 8.49 9.43 8.45
N PRO A 38 9.71 9.11 8.91
CA PRO A 38 9.92 8.08 9.93
C PRO A 38 9.12 8.28 11.23
N ALA A 39 8.97 9.52 11.70
CA ALA A 39 8.19 9.83 12.90
C ALA A 39 6.70 9.48 12.71
N MET A 40 6.11 9.91 11.60
CA MET A 40 4.71 9.61 11.26
C MET A 40 4.45 8.10 11.11
N ARG A 41 5.40 7.34 10.55
CA ARG A 41 5.26 5.88 10.44
C ARG A 41 5.26 5.18 11.80
N ARG A 42 6.03 5.67 12.77
CA ARG A 42 6.10 5.10 14.13
C ARG A 42 4.81 5.35 14.91
N GLU A 43 4.15 6.47 14.66
CA GLU A 43 2.89 6.86 15.30
C GLU A 43 1.64 6.27 14.61
N SER A 44 1.81 5.67 13.43
CA SER A 44 0.71 5.09 12.66
C SER A 44 0.35 3.67 13.10
N SER A 45 -0.85 3.21 12.72
CA SER A 45 -1.29 1.83 12.88
C SER A 45 -1.37 1.12 11.52
N ARG A 46 -1.45 -0.22 11.53
CA ARG A 46 -1.59 -1.01 10.30
C ARG A 46 -2.81 -0.60 9.48
N GLU A 47 -3.94 -0.38 10.16
CA GLU A 47 -5.18 0.09 9.54
C GLU A 47 -5.03 1.50 8.95
N ARG A 48 -4.46 2.44 9.72
CA ARG A 48 -4.25 3.83 9.27
C ARG A 48 -3.25 3.95 8.13
N ASN A 49 -2.35 2.97 7.97
CA ASN A 49 -1.42 2.97 6.84
C ASN A 49 -2.13 2.81 5.50
N LYS A 50 -3.35 2.23 5.45
CA LYS A 50 -4.15 2.20 4.21
C LYS A 50 -4.51 3.61 3.75
N ASP A 51 -4.88 4.49 4.67
CA ASP A 51 -5.29 5.86 4.36
C ASP A 51 -4.13 6.70 3.79
N HIS A 52 -2.89 6.34 4.13
CA HIS A 52 -1.69 7.04 3.69
C HIS A 52 -1.11 6.55 2.36
N ILE A 53 -1.62 5.44 1.82
CA ILE A 53 -1.12 4.89 0.56
C ILE A 53 -1.84 5.49 -0.65
N LYS A 54 -3.10 5.92 -0.47
CA LYS A 54 -3.92 6.58 -1.50
C LYS A 54 -3.44 8.01 -1.77
#